data_AF-A0A836RKP8-F1
#
_entry.id   AF-A0A836RKP8-F1
#
_cell.length_a   1.000
_cell.length_b   1.000
_cell.length_c   1.000
_cell.angle_alpha   90.00
_cell.angle_beta   90.00
_cell.angle_gamma   90.00
#
_symmetry.space_group_name_H-M   'P 1'
#
loop_
_entity.id
_entity.type
_entity.pdbx_description
1 polymer ?
#
loop_
_entity_poly.entity_id
_entity_poly.type
_entity_poly.pdbx_seq_one_letter_code
_entity_poly.pdbx_strand_id
1 'polypeptide(L)'
;MTDFLPGDLAACYGTDWGSRAISYGTASLLAPKRLRIGPSHVAVICEHHGSPVWIESTTLCRHRCVILARHTSGVQAHLPEARIHDYLSAGGHVDLYRLSPVDRLSRS
;
A
#
# COMPACT_ATOMS: atom_id res chain seq x y z
N MET A 1 2.42 -4.11 -17.78
CA MET A 1 2.42 -4.43 -16.35
C MET A 1 3.34 -3.44 -15.66
N THR A 2 2.97 -2.92 -14.50
CA THR A 2 3.85 -2.02 -13.74
C THR A 2 4.93 -2.86 -13.08
N ASP A 3 6.21 -2.55 -13.33
CA ASP A 3 7.32 -3.22 -12.66
C ASP A 3 7.42 -2.75 -11.21
N PHE A 4 7.01 -3.59 -10.28
CA PHE A 4 7.17 -3.40 -8.84
C PHE A 4 8.63 -3.53 -8.43
N LEU A 5 9.16 -2.53 -7.73
CA LEU A 5 10.51 -2.56 -7.17
C LEU A 5 10.48 -2.49 -5.65
N PRO A 6 11.46 -3.12 -4.96
CA PRO A 6 11.62 -2.96 -3.53
C PRO A 6 11.76 -1.49 -3.14
N GLY A 7 11.01 -1.08 -2.12
CA GLY A 7 10.94 0.30 -1.64
C GLY A 7 9.87 1.16 -2.34
N ASP A 8 9.15 0.64 -3.34
CA ASP A 8 7.94 1.32 -3.81
C ASP A 8 6.91 1.39 -2.67
N LEU A 9 6.25 2.53 -2.55
CA LEU A 9 5.21 2.79 -1.57
C LEU A 9 3.86 2.81 -2.28
N ALA A 10 2.92 2.02 -1.78
CA ALA A 10 1.54 2.04 -2.24
C ALA A 10 0.69 2.88 -1.30
N ALA A 11 0.11 3.95 -1.82
CA ALA A 11 -0.87 4.78 -1.13
C ALA A 11 -2.27 4.35 -1.57
N CYS A 12 -3.07 3.88 -0.63
CA CYS A 12 -4.35 3.25 -0.94
C CYS A 12 -5.51 4.14 -0.49
N TYR A 13 -6.50 4.27 -1.36
CA TYR A 13 -7.67 5.11 -1.15
C TYR A 13 -8.91 4.22 -1.17
N GLY A 14 -9.25 3.70 0.01
CA GLY A 14 -10.43 2.88 0.20
C GLY A 14 -11.74 3.69 0.20
N THR A 15 -12.84 3.03 -0.17
CA THR A 15 -14.17 3.65 -0.28
C THR A 15 -15.09 3.35 0.89
N ASP A 16 -14.72 2.41 1.77
CA ASP A 16 -15.49 2.07 2.95
C ASP A 16 -15.50 3.20 3.98
N TRP A 17 -16.45 3.14 4.92
CA TRP A 17 -16.65 4.18 5.93
C TRP A 17 -15.39 4.44 6.77
N GLY A 18 -14.65 3.38 7.14
CA GLY A 18 -13.41 3.51 7.90
C GLY A 18 -12.33 4.22 7.09
N SER A 19 -12.14 3.80 5.85
CA SER A 19 -11.20 4.44 4.93
C SER A 19 -11.51 5.92 4.71
N ARG A 20 -12.78 6.28 4.50
CA ARG A 20 -13.19 7.69 4.36
C ARG A 20 -12.91 8.50 5.62
N ALA A 21 -13.21 7.95 6.79
CA ALA A 21 -12.94 8.63 8.07
C ALA A 21 -11.45 8.92 8.25
N ILE A 22 -10.58 7.97 7.91
CA ILE A 22 -9.13 8.18 7.95
C ILE A 22 -8.72 9.28 6.96
N SER A 23 -9.09 9.14 5.68
CA SER A 23 -8.71 10.10 4.64
C SER A 23 -9.15 11.53 4.93
N TYR A 24 -10.35 11.73 5.49
CA TYR A 24 -10.83 13.05 5.91
C TYR A 24 -10.17 13.53 7.20
N GLY A 25 -9.91 12.63 8.16
CA GLY A 25 -9.23 12.97 9.42
C GLY A 25 -7.76 13.36 9.22
N THR A 26 -7.10 12.78 8.22
CA THR A 26 -5.73 13.13 7.82
C THR A 26 -5.67 14.17 6.71
N ALA A 27 -6.81 14.72 6.30
CA ALA A 27 -6.84 15.75 5.27
C ALA A 27 -6.19 17.04 5.78
N SER A 28 -5.38 17.67 4.95
CA SER A 28 -4.68 18.90 5.31
C SER A 28 -4.80 19.93 4.19
N LEU A 29 -5.35 21.10 4.51
CA LEU A 29 -5.44 22.23 3.58
C LEU A 29 -4.06 22.81 3.24
N LEU A 30 -3.06 22.58 4.10
CA LEU A 30 -1.67 22.99 3.92
C LEU A 30 -0.87 21.99 3.07
N ALA A 31 -1.40 20.80 2.81
CA ALA A 31 -0.75 19.84 1.92
C ALA A 31 -0.82 20.29 0.45
N PRO A 32 0.13 19.86 -0.39
CA PRO A 32 0.06 20.05 -1.84
C PRO A 32 -1.30 19.61 -2.38
N LYS A 33 -1.83 20.27 -3.42
CA LYS A 33 -3.20 20.05 -3.92
C LYS A 33 -3.57 18.58 -4.13
N ARG A 34 -2.62 17.75 -4.59
CA ARG A 34 -2.80 16.31 -4.85
C ARG A 34 -2.79 15.42 -3.60
N LEU A 35 -2.36 15.96 -2.45
CA LEU A 35 -2.23 15.24 -1.17
C LEU A 35 -3.13 15.83 -0.08
N ARG A 36 -4.04 16.75 -0.43
CA ARG A 36 -4.97 17.36 0.53
C ARG A 36 -5.90 16.33 1.16
N ILE A 37 -6.23 15.28 0.43
CA ILE A 37 -6.92 14.10 0.96
C ILE A 37 -5.87 12.99 0.93
N GLY A 38 -5.47 12.56 2.12
CA GLY A 38 -4.46 11.53 2.27
C GLY A 38 -5.00 10.13 1.96
N PRO A 39 -4.12 9.16 1.67
CA PRO A 39 -4.51 7.77 1.57
C PRO A 39 -5.06 7.28 2.92
N SER A 40 -6.01 6.35 2.89
CA SER A 40 -6.52 5.71 4.09
C SER A 40 -5.60 4.61 4.60
N HIS A 41 -4.74 4.09 3.73
CA HIS A 41 -3.82 3.00 4.04
C HIS A 41 -2.54 3.09 3.22
N VAL A 42 -1.46 2.51 3.74
CA VAL A 42 -0.17 2.46 3.04
C VAL A 42 0.45 1.08 3.13
N ALA A 43 1.20 0.73 2.11
CA ALA A 43 2.00 -0.48 2.07
C ALA A 43 3.35 -0.21 1.41
N VAL A 44 4.29 -1.12 1.63
CA VAL A 44 5.61 -1.10 0.99
C VAL A 44 5.79 -2.36 0.16
N ILE A 45 6.34 -2.20 -1.03
CA ILE A 45 6.80 -3.32 -1.84
C ILE A 45 8.17 -3.75 -1.34
N CYS A 46 8.30 -5.04 -1.05
CA CYS A 46 9.55 -5.70 -0.69
C CYS A 46 9.86 -6.82 -1.70
N GLU A 47 11.07 -7.35 -1.64
CA GLU A 47 11.43 -8.59 -2.33
C GLU A 47 11.43 -9.75 -1.34
N HIS A 48 10.88 -10.89 -1.76
CA HIS A 48 10.94 -12.16 -1.05
C HIS A 48 11.17 -13.30 -2.04
N HIS A 49 12.34 -13.94 -1.94
CA HIS A 49 12.78 -15.03 -2.83
C HIS A 49 12.66 -14.69 -4.34
N GLY A 50 13.11 -13.49 -4.71
CA GLY A 50 13.10 -12.98 -6.08
C GLY A 50 11.75 -12.47 -6.57
N SER A 51 10.71 -12.49 -5.73
CA SER A 51 9.36 -12.04 -6.09
C SER A 51 8.97 -10.77 -5.33
N PRO A 52 8.28 -9.81 -5.96
CA PRO A 52 7.76 -8.65 -5.27
C PRO A 52 6.60 -9.05 -4.36
N VAL A 53 6.61 -8.52 -3.13
CA VAL A 53 5.55 -8.73 -2.14
C VAL A 53 5.10 -7.38 -1.58
N TRP A 54 3.78 -7.23 -1.45
CA TRP A 54 3.14 -6.11 -0.79
C TRP A 54 3.10 -6.37 0.72
N ILE A 55 3.79 -5.55 1.51
CA ILE A 55 3.80 -5.65 2.96
C ILE A 55 2.97 -4.51 3.55
N GLU A 56 2.00 -4.87 4.38
CA GLU A 56 1.09 -3.94 5.03
C GLU A 56 0.75 -4.38 6.46
N SER A 57 0.22 -3.47 7.27
CA SER A 57 -0.32 -3.78 8.60
C SER A 57 -1.84 -3.60 8.59
N THR A 58 -2.58 -4.69 8.53
CA THR A 58 -4.05 -4.67 8.44
C THR A 58 -4.68 -5.82 9.21
N THR A 59 -5.94 -5.66 9.59
CA THR A 59 -6.75 -6.72 10.19
C THR A 59 -7.89 -7.18 9.27
N LEU A 60 -8.02 -6.56 8.09
CA LEU A 60 -9.18 -6.68 7.21
C LEU A 60 -8.88 -7.39 5.88
N CYS A 61 -7.64 -7.83 5.65
CA CYS A 61 -7.29 -8.54 4.43
C CYS A 61 -7.90 -9.96 4.42
N ARG A 62 -8.52 -10.33 3.29
CA ARG A 62 -9.14 -11.65 3.09
C ARG A 62 -8.17 -12.69 2.53
N HIS A 63 -7.01 -12.25 2.06
CA HIS A 63 -5.99 -13.12 1.49
C HIS A 63 -5.15 -13.78 2.59
N ARG A 64 -4.65 -14.98 2.33
CA ARG A 64 -3.60 -15.58 3.17
C ARG A 64 -2.32 -14.76 2.99
N CYS A 65 -1.56 -14.60 4.07
CA CYS A 65 -0.21 -14.08 3.98
C CYS A 65 0.65 -15.02 3.13
N VAL A 66 1.33 -14.51 2.10
CA VAL A 66 2.12 -15.34 1.17
C VAL A 66 3.39 -15.90 1.82
N ILE A 67 3.92 -15.23 2.84
CA ILE A 67 5.10 -15.69 3.59
C ILE A 67 4.71 -16.74 4.64
N LEU A 68 3.63 -16.50 5.40
CA LEU A 68 3.21 -17.40 6.50
C LEU A 68 2.24 -18.51 6.05
N ALA A 69 1.78 -18.46 4.80
CA ALA A 69 0.76 -19.33 4.25
C ALA A 69 -0.49 -19.47 5.15
N ARG A 70 -0.93 -18.41 5.84
CA ARG A 70 -2.16 -18.42 6.66
C ARG A 70 -2.77 -17.03 6.76
N HIS A 71 -4.04 -16.95 7.13
CA HIS A 71 -4.65 -15.68 7.54
C HIS A 71 -3.98 -15.19 8.82
N THR A 72 -3.66 -13.90 8.86
CA THR A 72 -3.04 -13.26 10.02
C THR A 72 -3.59 -11.85 10.17
N SER A 73 -3.55 -11.35 11.41
CA SER A 73 -3.94 -9.99 11.75
C SER A 73 -2.68 -9.19 12.08
N GLY A 74 -2.62 -7.92 11.67
CA GLY A 74 -1.44 -7.07 11.78
C GLY A 74 -0.56 -7.14 10.54
N VAL A 75 0.75 -7.26 10.73
CA VAL A 75 1.73 -7.21 9.62
C VAL A 75 1.65 -8.48 8.77
N GLN A 76 1.46 -8.29 7.48
CA GLN A 76 1.27 -9.37 6.51
C GLN A 76 1.80 -9.01 5.12
N ALA A 77 2.04 -10.05 4.32
CA ALA A 77 2.58 -9.95 2.98
C ALA A 77 1.63 -10.60 1.97
N HIS A 78 1.42 -9.96 0.82
CA HIS A 78 0.56 -10.44 -0.26
C HIS A 78 1.16 -10.19 -1.64
N LEU A 79 0.54 -10.73 -2.69
CA LEU A 79 0.88 -10.36 -4.06
C LEU A 79 0.40 -8.92 -4.33
N PRO A 80 1.26 -8.01 -4.84
CA PRO A 80 0.87 -6.63 -5.12
C PRO A 80 -0.37 -6.49 -6.00
N GLU A 81 -0.45 -7.29 -7.07
CA GLU A 81 -1.55 -7.26 -8.02
C GLU A 81 -2.88 -7.64 -7.38
N ALA A 82 -2.87 -8.64 -6.49
CA ALA A 82 -4.07 -9.06 -5.76
C ALA A 82 -4.59 -7.94 -4.86
N ARG A 83 -3.69 -7.25 -4.15
CA ARG A 83 -4.08 -6.15 -3.26
C ARG A 83 -4.55 -4.92 -4.02
N ILE A 84 -3.89 -4.57 -5.11
CA ILE A 84 -4.35 -3.48 -6.00
C ILE A 84 -5.75 -3.81 -6.55
N HIS A 85 -5.95 -5.04 -7.00
CA HIS A 85 -7.25 -5.47 -7.49
C HIS A 85 -8.35 -5.34 -6.43
N ASP A 86 -8.10 -5.69 -5.17
CA ASP A 86 -9.09 -5.54 -4.10
C ASP A 86 -9.56 -4.08 -3.94
N TYR A 87 -8.62 -3.12 -3.96
CA TYR A 87 -8.96 -1.69 -3.86
C TYR A 87 -9.76 -1.22 -5.07
N LEU A 88 -9.34 -1.58 -6.29
CA LEU A 88 -10.04 -1.21 -7.52
C LEU A 88 -11.46 -1.80 -7.57
N SER A 89 -11.61 -3.08 -7.19
CA SER A 89 -12.91 -3.77 -7.15
C SER A 89 -13.85 -3.21 -6.09
N ALA A 90 -13.34 -2.60 -5.03
CA ALA A 90 -14.13 -1.85 -4.06
C ALA A 90 -14.48 -0.41 -4.52
N GLY A 91 -14.08 0.00 -5.73
CA GLY A 91 -14.25 1.36 -6.25
C GLY A 91 -13.24 2.38 -5.73
N GLY A 92 -12.20 1.92 -5.05
CA GLY A 92 -11.06 2.73 -4.62
C GLY A 92 -9.98 2.81 -5.69
N HIS A 93 -8.80 3.32 -5.29
CA HIS A 93 -7.61 3.32 -6.14
C HIS A 93 -6.33 3.18 -5.32
N VAL A 94 -5.22 2.91 -6.01
CA VAL A 94 -3.89 2.82 -5.42
C VAL A 94 -2.94 3.66 -6.27
N ASP A 95 -2.26 4.60 -5.62
CA ASP A 95 -1.14 5.32 -6.21
C ASP A 95 0.17 4.64 -5.79
N LEU A 96 1.07 4.43 -6.76
CA LEU A 96 2.41 3.92 -6.49
C LEU A 96 3.43 5.06 -6.54
N TYR A 97 4.17 5.21 -5.45
CA TYR A 97 5.24 6.18 -5.31
C TYR A 97 6.58 5.45 -5.24
N ARG A 98 7.55 5.94 -6.01
CA ARG A 98 8.92 5.43 -5.99
C ARG A 98 9.83 6.53 -5.47
N LEU A 99 10.67 6.20 -4.50
CA LEU A 99 11.70 7.12 -4.03
C LEU A 99 12.62 7.48 -5.20
N SER A 100 12.90 8.78 -5.32
CA SER A 100 13.83 9.26 -6.33
C SER A 100 15.22 8.64 -6.08
N PRO A 101 16.03 8.40 -7.13
CA PRO A 101 17.32 7.73 -6.96
C PRO A 101 18.27 8.41 -5.96
N VAL A 102 18.17 9.73 -5.77
CA VAL A 102 18.97 10.49 -4.79
C VAL A 102 18.57 10.21 -3.34
N ASP A 103 17.32 9.83 -3.10
CA ASP A 103 16.78 9.54 -1.77
C ASP A 103 16.89 8.05 -1.40
N ARG A 104 17.49 7.23 -2.27
CA ARG A 104 17.72 5.80 -1.97
C ARG A 104 18.88 5.68 -1.00
N LEU A 105 18.67 4.90 0.05
CA LEU A 105 19.76 4.46 0.93
C LEU A 105 20.79 3.69 0.08
N SER A 106 21.97 4.28 -0.12
CA SER A 106 23.12 3.57 -0.68
C SER A 106 23.70 2.63 0.38
N ARG A 107 24.27 1.50 -0.05
CA ARG A 107 25.12 0.71 0.84
C ARG A 107 26.30 1.60 1.26
N SER A 108 26.42 1.89 2.55
CA SER A 108 27.67 2.37 3.17
C SER A 108 28.71 1.26 3.16
#